data_AF-A0A7K0EFN7-F1
#
_entry.id   AF-A0A7K0EFN7-F1
#
_cell.length_a   1.000
_cell.length_b   1.000
_cell.length_c   1.000
_cell.angle_alpha   90.00
_cell.angle_beta   90.00
_cell.angle_gamma   90.00
#
_symmetry.space_group_name_H-M   'P 1'
#
loop_
_entity.id
_entity.type
_entity.pdbx_description
1 polymer ?
#
loop_
_entity_poly.entity_id
_entity_poly.type
_entity_poly.pdbx_seq_one_letter_code
_entity_poly.pdbx_strand_id
1 'polypeptide(L)' 'MTHTIIIETQNDTVFEQVKEFAKQLGVPFSEKHTDPKEAHQQEALKKFFGSWEGEETGDELVDMIYSARNDQPRDVEL' A
#
# COMPACT_ATOMS: atom_id res chain seq x y z
N MET A 1 18.91 -3.12 36.90
CA MET A 1 19.15 -2.07 35.88
C MET A 1 19.18 -2.75 34.52
N THR A 2 18.44 -2.22 33.55
CA THR A 2 18.36 -2.75 32.18
C THR A 2 19.29 -1.95 31.27
N HIS A 3 20.11 -2.65 30.49
CA HIS A 3 20.98 -2.04 29.49
C HIS A 3 20.47 -2.40 28.10
N THR A 4 20.45 -1.43 27.19
CA THR A 4 19.97 -1.62 25.81
C THR A 4 21.11 -1.31 24.85
N ILE A 5 21.30 -2.19 23.86
CA ILE A 5 22.26 -2.03 22.77
C ILE A 5 21.46 -1.84 21.48
N ILE A 6 21.82 -0.85 20.68
CA ILE A 6 21.19 -0.54 19.39
C ILE A 6 22.23 -0.83 18.29
N ILE A 7 21.82 -1.58 17.28
CA ILE A 7 22.67 -1.96 16.15
C ILE A 7 21.98 -1.48 14.87
N GLU A 8 22.68 -0.64 14.11
CA GLU A 8 22.24 -0.15 12.80
C GLU A 8 23.16 -0.74 11.74
N THR A 9 22.60 -1.40 10.74
CA THR A 9 23.35 -2.02 9.64
C THR A 9 22.57 -1.90 8.34
N GLN A 10 23.29 -1.70 7.23
CA GLN A 10 22.74 -1.74 5.86
C GLN A 10 22.97 -3.12 5.20
N ASN A 11 23.59 -4.05 5.92
CA ASN A 11 23.91 -5.40 5.43
C ASN A 11 22.95 -6.41 6.05
N ASP A 12 22.03 -6.93 5.23
CA ASP A 12 20.98 -7.88 5.62
C ASP A 12 21.54 -9.18 6.21
N THR A 13 22.67 -9.66 5.69
CA THR A 13 23.32 -10.89 6.21
C THR A 13 23.80 -10.69 7.64
N VAL A 14 24.40 -9.54 7.94
CA VAL A 14 24.87 -9.21 9.29
C VAL A 14 23.69 -9.02 10.22
N PHE A 15 22.60 -8.40 9.73
CA PHE A 15 21.38 -8.23 10.50
C PHE A 15 20.79 -9.58 10.94
N GLU A 16 20.67 -10.54 10.02
CA GLU A 16 20.13 -11.87 10.35
C GLU A 16 21.04 -12.63 11.32
N GLN A 17 22.36 -12.55 11.19
CA GLN A 17 23.29 -13.16 12.14
C GLN A 17 23.12 -12.62 13.57
N VAL A 18 22.98 -11.29 13.71
CA VAL A 18 22.76 -10.64 15.01
C VAL A 18 21.41 -11.04 15.59
N LYS A 19 20.37 -11.13 14.75
CA LYS A 19 19.02 -11.55 15.15
C LYS A 19 18.99 -13.00 15.62
N GLU A 20 19.66 -13.90 14.91
CA GLU A 20 19.82 -15.30 15.34
C GLU A 20 20.57 -15.41 16.66
N PHE A 21 21.66 -14.64 16.81
CA PHE A 21 22.42 -14.61 18.05
C PHE A 21 21.58 -14.11 19.24
N ALA A 22 20.79 -13.05 19.05
CA ALA A 22 19.87 -12.55 20.06
C ALA A 22 18.82 -13.60 20.47
N LYS A 23 18.27 -14.35 19.49
CA LYS A 23 17.35 -15.46 19.77
C LYS A 23 18.03 -16.58 20.56
N GLN A 24 19.26 -16.96 20.20
CA GLN A 24 20.02 -17.98 20.92
C GLN A 24 20.30 -17.58 22.38
N LEU A 25 20.55 -16.29 22.63
CA LEU A 25 20.72 -15.74 23.97
C LEU A 25 19.41 -15.58 24.76
N GLY A 26 18.25 -15.74 24.11
CA GLY A 26 16.94 -15.54 24.73
C GLY A 26 16.67 -14.09 25.14
N VAL A 27 17.35 -13.12 24.51
CA VAL A 27 17.17 -11.70 24.82
C VAL A 27 16.03 -11.10 23.99
N PRO A 28 15.22 -10.21 24.56
CA PRO A 28 14.20 -9.49 23.81
C PRO A 28 14.88 -8.52 22.83
N PHE A 29 14.40 -8.49 21.58
CA PHE A 29 14.85 -7.56 20.56
C PHE A 29 13.67 -6.92 19.84
N SER A 30 13.88 -5.71 19.31
CA SER A 30 12.92 -4.98 18.48
C SER A 30 13.59 -4.60 17.17
N GLU A 31 12.86 -4.77 16.07
CA GLU A 31 13.32 -4.53 14.71
C GLU A 31 12.55 -3.35 14.13
N LYS A 32 13.26 -2.41 13.49
CA LYS A 32 12.65 -1.29 12.76
C LYS A 32 13.25 -1.27 11.36
N HIS A 33 12.40 -1.47 10.36
CA HIS A 33 12.77 -1.30 8.96
C HIS A 33 12.41 0.11 8.52
N THR A 34 13.34 0.76 7.84
CA THR A 34 13.03 1.96 7.07
C THR A 34 12.87 1.49 5.63
N ASP A 35 11.64 1.18 5.20
CA ASP A 35 11.41 0.76 3.81
C ASP A 35 11.41 2.02 2.90
N PRO A 36 12.42 2.21 2.04
CA PRO A 36 12.44 3.35 1.13
C PRO A 36 11.26 3.34 0.15
N LYS A 37 10.56 2.22 -0.05
CA LYS A 37 9.38 2.13 -0.90
C LYS A 37 8.20 2.93 -0.36
N GLU A 38 8.03 3.05 0.97
CA GLU A 38 6.89 3.79 1.54
C GLU A 38 6.95 5.29 1.19
N ALA A 39 8.15 5.88 1.21
CA ALA A 39 8.34 7.28 0.83
C ALA A 39 8.03 7.53 -0.66
N HIS A 40 8.50 6.64 -1.54
CA HIS A 40 8.23 6.72 -2.98
C HIS A 40 6.77 6.45 -3.32
N GLN A 41 6.09 5.55 -2.60
CA GLN A 41 4.67 5.27 -2.80
C GLN A 41 3.79 6.47 -2.48
N GLN A 42 4.08 7.20 -1.39
CA GLN A 42 3.32 8.41 -1.06
C GLN A 42 3.50 9.51 -2.11
N GLU A 43 4.71 9.69 -2.62
CA GLU A 43 4.98 10.65 -3.68
C GLU A 43 4.31 10.25 -5.01
N ALA A 44 4.37 8.97 -5.37
CA ALA A 44 3.69 8.44 -6.54
C ALA A 44 2.16 8.58 -6.44
N LEU A 45 1.59 8.30 -5.28
CA LEU A 45 0.16 8.46 -5.03
C LEU A 45 -0.27 9.93 -5.13
N LYS A 46 0.52 10.86 -4.60
CA LYS A 46 0.27 12.30 -4.75
C LYS A 46 0.34 12.77 -6.21
N LYS A 47 1.25 12.20 -7.02
CA LYS A 47 1.35 12.51 -8.46
C LYS A 47 0.19 11.93 -9.26
N PHE A 48 -0.32 10.78 -8.85
CA PHE A 48 -1.47 10.12 -9.50
C PHE A 48 -2.80 10.78 -9.13
N PHE A 49 -2.92 11.32 -7.92
CA PHE A 49 -4.13 11.97 -7.46
C PHE A 49 -4.40 13.22 -8.30
N GLY A 50 -5.49 13.20 -9.09
CA GLY A 50 -5.86 14.31 -9.98
C GLY A 50 -5.20 14.27 -11.37
N SER A 51 -4.33 13.30 -11.68
CA SER A 51 -3.80 13.13 -13.04
C SER A 51 -4.78 12.45 -13.99
N TRP A 52 -5.85 11.86 -13.45
CA TRP A 52 -6.93 11.30 -14.23
C TRP A 52 -7.89 12.42 -14.62
N GLU A 53 -7.61 13.06 -15.75
CA GLU A 53 -8.52 13.99 -16.41
C GLU A 53 -9.17 13.26 -17.58
N GLY A 54 -10.49 13.12 -17.55
CA GLY A 54 -11.30 12.64 -18.67
C GLY A 54 -11.89 13.82 -19.44
N GLU A 55 -12.32 13.58 -20.67
CA GLU A 55 -13.09 14.59 -21.42
C GLU A 55 -14.50 14.77 -20.81
N GLU A 56 -14.98 13.71 -20.16
CA GLU A 56 -16.28 13.64 -19.50
C GLU A 56 -16.18 14.03 -18.01
N THR A 57 -17.15 14.81 -17.57
CA THR A 57 -17.42 15.07 -16.16
C THR A 57 -17.97 13.82 -15.47
N GLY A 58 -17.90 13.80 -14.14
CA GLY A 58 -18.47 12.70 -13.35
C GLY A 58 -19.97 12.48 -13.62
N ASP A 59 -20.72 13.55 -13.86
CA ASP A 59 -22.16 13.48 -14.15
C ASP A 59 -22.42 12.90 -15.56
N GLU A 60 -21.62 13.28 -16.56
CA GLU A 60 -21.71 12.73 -17.92
C GLU A 60 -21.39 11.23 -17.94
N LEU A 61 -20.41 10.79 -17.15
CA LEU A 61 -20.10 9.36 -16.99
C LEU A 61 -21.27 8.59 -16.36
N VAL A 62 -21.94 9.19 -15.37
CA VAL A 62 -23.13 8.61 -14.75
C VAL A 62 -24.25 8.47 -15.79
N ASP A 63 -24.53 9.53 -16.54
CA ASP A 63 -25.57 9.52 -17.58
C ASP A 63 -25.26 8.51 -18.70
N MET A 64 -24.00 8.38 -19.10
CA MET A 64 -23.56 7.36 -20.06
C MET A 64 -23.77 5.93 -19.54
N ILE A 65 -23.44 5.67 -18.27
CA ILE A 65 -23.65 4.36 -17.64
C ILE A 65 -25.13 4.02 -17.59
N TYR A 66 -25.99 4.97 -17.17
CA TYR A 66 -27.43 4.74 -17.11
C TYR A 66 -28.05 4.59 -18.50
N SER A 67 -27.63 5.39 -19.49
CA SER A 67 -28.12 5.30 -20.87
C SER A 67 -27.68 4.01 -21.57
N ALA A 68 -26.50 3.48 -21.23
CA ALA A 68 -26.02 2.20 -21.74
C ALA A 68 -26.70 0.99 -21.07
N ARG A 69 -27.34 1.17 -19.90
CA ARG A 69 -28.15 0.12 -19.31
C ARG A 69 -29.41 -0.03 -20.14
N ASN A 70 -29.55 -1.18 -20.77
CA ASN A 70 -30.80 -1.59 -21.41
C ASN A 70 -31.78 -2.07 -20.32
N ASP A 71 -32.25 -1.14 -19.49
CA ASP A 71 -33.21 -1.37 -18.40
C ASP A 71 -34.66 -1.28 -18.87
N GLN A 72 -34.90 -1.39 -20.19
CA GLN A 72 -36.24 -1.43 -20.74
C GLN A 72 -37.01 -2.62 -20.15
N PRO A 73 -38.21 -2.40 -19.59
CA PRO A 73 -39.06 -3.50 -19.18
C PRO A 73 -39.34 -4.36 -20.42
N ARG A 74 -38.98 -5.64 -20.34
CA ARG A 74 -39.37 -6.60 -21.37
C ARG A 74 -40.86 -6.83 -21.23
N ASP A 75 -41.62 -6.58 -22.29
CA ASP A 75 -42.97 -7.14 -22.39
C ASP A 75 -42.82 -8.67 -22.43
N VAL A 76 -43.18 -9.30 -21.32
CA VAL A 76 -43.28 -10.75 -21.21
C VAL A 76 -44.78 -11.05 -21.21
N GLU A 77 -45.28 -11.54 -22.34
CA GLU A 77 -46.61 -12.16 -22.39
C GLU A 77 -46.50 -13.54 -21.69
N LEU A 78 -47.27 -13.73 -20.60
CA LEU A 78 -47.40 -14.99 -19.86
C LEU A 78 -48.59 -15.81 -20.36
#